data_AF-A0A1H6Z1E0-F1
#
_entry.id   AF-A0A1H6Z1E0-F1
#
_cell.length_a   1.000
_cell.length_b   1.000
_cell.length_c   1.000
_cell.angle_alpha   90.00
_cell.angle_beta   90.00
_cell.angle_gamma   90.00
#
_symmetry.space_group_name_H-M   'P 1'
#
loop_
_entity.id
_entity.type
_entity.pdbx_description
1 polymer ?
#
loop_
_entity_poly.entity_id
_entity_poly.type
_entity_poly.pdbx_seq_one_letter_code
_entity_poly.pdbx_strand_id
1 'polypeptide(L)'
;MARRRKPLSPKAWIFGLVSTLAIIYISYQARVAVIQNFGEQQIARTQEAMQRLRQQQVEQQRQLQEQQQAQQHAKIQSQQQAAAQARQQEREQAAQEMEAMRQRIALEQQKKEAWERFYKAPKSCDAWRNDQHMVECQNAAMRAKREFEQRWAAGELSQPSA
;
A
#
# COMPACT_ATOMS: atom_id res chain seq x y z
N MET A 1 37.65 17.47 88.79
CA MET A 1 39.07 17.85 88.66
C MET A 1 39.37 18.23 87.21
N ALA A 2 39.42 19.53 86.89
CA ALA A 2 39.72 20.03 85.56
C ALA A 2 41.25 20.23 85.40
N ARG A 3 41.91 19.43 84.57
CA ARG A 3 43.34 19.64 84.24
C ARG A 3 43.47 20.86 83.33
N ARG A 4 43.91 22.00 83.87
CA ARG A 4 44.33 23.18 83.08
C ARG A 4 45.59 22.83 82.28
N ARG A 5 45.49 22.84 80.95
CA ARG A 5 46.64 22.70 80.04
C ARG A 5 47.36 24.04 79.92
N LYS A 6 48.70 24.04 79.98
CA LYS A 6 49.56 25.23 79.82
C LYS A 6 49.53 25.72 78.35
N PRO A 7 49.62 27.04 78.09
CA PRO A 7 49.61 27.57 76.72
C PRO A 7 50.89 27.14 75.99
N LEU A 8 50.73 26.64 74.76
CA LEU A 8 51.85 26.25 73.91
C LEU A 8 52.63 27.47 73.42
N SER A 9 53.95 27.31 73.27
CA SER A 9 54.85 28.33 72.70
C SER A 9 54.42 28.71 71.27
N PRO A 10 54.46 30.01 70.88
CA PRO A 10 54.09 30.46 69.53
C PRO A 10 54.81 29.72 68.40
N LYS A 11 56.07 29.31 68.63
CA LYS A 11 56.83 28.51 67.66
C LYS A 11 56.21 27.13 67.43
N ALA A 12 55.75 26.48 68.50
CA ALA A 12 55.10 25.17 68.41
C ALA A 12 53.76 25.23 67.64
N TRP A 13 53.04 26.35 67.71
CA TRP A 13 51.80 26.55 66.96
C TRP A 13 52.05 26.67 65.45
N ILE A 14 53.07 27.44 65.04
CA ILE A 14 53.44 27.57 63.62
C ILE A 14 53.90 26.23 63.04
N PHE A 15 54.72 25.47 63.76
CA PHE A 15 55.12 24.12 63.30
C PHE A 15 53.92 23.18 63.15
N GLY A 16 52.93 23.26 64.05
CA GLY A 16 51.69 22.49 63.94
C GLY A 16 50.89 22.83 62.68
N LEU A 17 50.77 24.12 62.34
CA LEU A 17 50.07 24.56 61.12
C LEU A 17 50.77 24.11 59.85
N VAL A 18 52.08 24.30 59.75
CA VAL A 18 52.87 23.90 58.57
C VAL A 18 52.80 22.38 58.38
N SER A 19 52.91 21.60 59.45
CA SER A 19 52.77 20.14 59.39
C SER A 19 51.39 19.71 58.89
N THR A 20 50.33 20.37 59.37
CA THR A 20 48.95 20.08 58.94
C THR A 20 48.76 20.37 57.45
N LEU A 21 49.24 21.52 56.97
CA LEU A 21 49.15 21.89 55.55
C LEU A 21 49.96 20.94 54.66
N ALA A 22 51.15 20.51 55.10
CA ALA A 22 51.96 19.54 54.37
C ALA A 22 51.25 18.18 54.26
N ILE A 23 50.63 17.69 55.33
CA ILE A 23 49.86 16.44 55.31
C ILE A 23 48.67 16.54 54.36
N ILE A 24 47.92 17.66 54.40
CA ILE A 24 46.80 17.90 53.48
C ILE A 24 47.30 17.86 52.03
N TYR A 25 48.39 18.56 51.72
CA TYR A 25 48.94 18.61 50.37
C TYR A 25 49.39 17.24 49.86
N ILE A 26 50.10 16.46 50.69
CA ILE A 26 50.53 15.09 50.33
C ILE A 26 49.31 14.19 50.13
N SER A 27 48.30 14.29 51.00
CA SER A 27 47.06 13.51 50.86
C SER A 27 46.30 13.84 49.58
N TYR A 28 46.31 15.12 49.17
CA TYR A 28 45.70 15.58 47.93
C TYR A 28 46.44 15.01 46.72
N GLN A 29 47.76 15.11 46.68
CA GLN A 29 48.58 14.56 45.59
C GLN A 29 48.43 13.03 45.48
N ALA A 30 48.42 12.32 46.60
CA ALA A 30 48.20 10.87 46.61
C ALA A 30 46.81 10.49 46.05
N ARG A 31 45.76 11.24 46.39
CA ARG A 31 44.41 11.00 45.84
C ARG A 31 44.36 11.25 44.34
N VAL A 32 44.97 12.32 43.85
CA VAL A 32 45.02 12.62 42.40
C VAL A 32 45.77 11.53 41.65
N ALA A 33 46.90 11.06 42.16
CA ALA A 33 47.68 9.98 41.56
C ALA A 33 46.90 8.65 41.50
N VAL A 34 46.16 8.30 42.56
CA VAL A 34 45.30 7.10 42.58
C VAL A 34 44.17 7.19 41.56
N ILE A 35 43.54 8.37 41.40
CA ILE A 35 42.48 8.59 40.41
C ILE A 35 43.01 8.46 38.98
N GLN A 36 44.20 9.01 38.70
CA GLN A 36 44.83 8.91 37.38
C GLN A 36 45.16 7.45 37.02
N ASN A 37 45.77 6.70 37.95
CA ASN A 37 46.18 5.31 37.70
C ASN A 37 44.97 4.36 37.57
N PHE A 38 43.87 4.66 38.27
CA PHE A 38 42.62 3.90 38.14
C PHE A 38 41.85 4.22 36.85
N GLY A 39 41.98 5.46 36.35
CA GLY A 39 41.35 5.91 35.10
C GLY A 39 41.83 5.13 33.89
N GLU A 40 43.14 4.90 33.75
CA GLU A 40 43.71 4.21 32.57
C GLU A 40 43.23 2.76 32.44
N GLN A 41 43.16 2.01 33.55
CA GLN A 41 42.70 0.62 33.55
C GLN A 41 41.19 0.50 33.24
N GLN A 42 40.38 1.45 33.73
CA GLN A 42 38.95 1.48 33.42
C GLN A 42 38.68 1.86 31.97
N ILE A 43 39.45 2.79 31.40
CA ILE A 43 39.28 3.22 30.01
C ILE A 43 39.52 2.06 29.04
N ALA A 44 40.56 1.24 29.26
CA ALA A 44 40.85 0.10 28.39
C ALA A 44 39.70 -0.92 28.35
N ARG A 45 39.16 -1.33 29.51
CA ARG A 45 38.02 -2.25 29.58
C ARG A 45 36.73 -1.65 29.01
N THR A 46 36.54 -0.35 29.21
CA THR A 46 35.37 0.37 28.69
C THR A 46 35.42 0.47 27.16
N GLN A 47 36.60 0.64 26.57
CA GLN A 47 36.75 0.67 25.12
C GLN A 47 36.41 -0.68 24.48
N GLU A 48 36.87 -1.80 25.05
CA GLU A 48 36.52 -3.14 24.57
C GLU A 48 35.01 -3.40 24.67
N ALA A 49 34.39 -3.03 25.81
CA ALA A 49 32.95 -3.15 25.99
C ALA A 49 32.17 -2.30 24.98
N MET A 50 32.62 -1.06 24.72
CA MET A 50 32.00 -0.16 23.74
C MET A 50 32.14 -0.71 22.32
N GLN A 51 33.28 -1.31 21.97
CA GLN A 51 33.47 -1.95 20.66
C GLN A 51 32.51 -3.11 20.46
N ARG A 52 32.30 -3.97 21.48
CA ARG A 52 31.34 -5.08 21.41
C ARG A 52 29.90 -4.59 21.24
N LEU A 53 29.50 -3.55 21.98
CA LEU A 53 28.18 -2.94 21.83
C LEU A 53 27.99 -2.35 20.43
N ARG A 54 29.02 -1.70 19.87
CA ARG A 54 28.98 -1.17 18.51
C ARG A 54 28.85 -2.28 17.46
N GLN A 55 29.56 -3.39 17.64
CA GLN A 55 29.44 -4.58 16.78
C GLN A 55 28.03 -5.17 16.84
N GLN A 56 27.48 -5.35 18.04
CA GLN A 56 26.12 -5.85 18.23
C GLN A 56 25.07 -4.93 17.58
N GLN A 57 25.22 -3.61 17.71
CA GLN A 57 24.33 -2.65 17.05
C GLN A 57 24.40 -2.76 15.52
N VAL A 58 25.60 -2.90 14.95
CA VAL A 58 25.76 -3.06 13.50
C VAL A 58 25.12 -4.36 13.00
N GLU A 59 25.29 -5.46 13.73
CA GLU A 59 24.66 -6.75 13.41
C GLU A 59 23.13 -6.67 13.48
N GLN A 60 22.61 -6.08 14.55
CA GLN A 60 21.17 -5.87 14.70
C GLN A 60 20.60 -4.98 13.59
N GLN A 61 21.32 -3.91 13.22
CA GLN A 61 20.90 -3.01 12.15
C GLN A 61 20.91 -3.71 10.78
N ARG A 62 21.91 -4.58 10.52
CA ARG A 62 21.94 -5.42 9.31
C ARG A 62 20.75 -6.36 9.24
N GLN A 63 20.46 -7.08 10.33
CA GLN A 63 19.32 -8.00 10.37
C GLN A 63 17.99 -7.27 10.14
N LEU A 64 17.81 -6.10 10.75
CA LEU A 64 16.62 -5.28 10.52
C LEU A 64 16.53 -4.80 9.08
N GLN A 65 17.65 -4.40 8.48
CA GLN A 65 17.68 -3.97 7.09
C GLN A 65 17.35 -5.12 6.12
N GLU A 66 17.91 -6.31 6.33
CA GLU A 66 17.60 -7.52 5.55
C GLU A 66 16.13 -7.89 5.68
N GLN A 67 15.58 -7.85 6.90
CA GLN A 67 14.16 -8.13 7.13
C GLN A 67 13.26 -7.10 6.44
N GLN A 68 13.61 -5.82 6.50
CA GLN A 68 12.86 -4.77 5.81
C GLN A 68 12.93 -4.94 4.29
N GLN A 69 14.09 -5.28 3.73
CA GLN A 69 14.25 -5.55 2.30
C GLN A 69 13.42 -6.77 1.89
N ALA A 70 13.49 -7.88 2.63
CA ALA A 70 12.68 -9.07 2.36
C ALA A 70 11.17 -8.76 2.40
N GLN A 71 10.72 -7.98 3.38
CA GLN A 71 9.33 -7.53 3.47
C GLN A 71 8.93 -6.62 2.31
N GLN A 72 9.81 -5.69 1.89
CA GLN A 72 9.55 -4.83 0.73
C GLN A 72 9.46 -5.65 -0.56
N HIS A 73 10.38 -6.59 -0.77
CA HIS A 73 10.35 -7.50 -1.92
C HIS A 73 9.08 -8.34 -1.94
N ALA A 74 8.68 -8.93 -0.80
CA ALA A 74 7.44 -9.69 -0.69
C ALA A 74 6.21 -8.83 -1.00
N LYS A 75 6.15 -7.58 -0.51
CA LYS A 75 5.06 -6.64 -0.82
C LYS A 75 5.02 -6.26 -2.29
N ILE A 76 6.16 -5.98 -2.90
CA ILE A 76 6.23 -5.65 -4.34
C ILE A 76 5.75 -6.86 -5.16
N GLN A 77 6.20 -8.06 -4.81
CA GLN A 77 5.80 -9.28 -5.50
C GLN A 77 4.29 -9.53 -5.35
N SER A 78 3.72 -9.36 -4.15
CA SER A 78 2.28 -9.53 -3.93
C SER A 78 1.46 -8.48 -4.69
N GLN A 79 1.92 -7.23 -4.73
CA GLN A 79 1.28 -6.16 -5.51
C GLN A 79 1.34 -6.44 -7.00
N GLN A 80 2.47 -6.91 -7.52
CA GLN A 80 2.60 -7.29 -8.93
C GLN A 80 1.67 -8.44 -9.30
N GLN A 81 1.56 -9.47 -8.44
CA GLN A 81 0.62 -10.58 -8.64
C GLN A 81 -0.83 -10.11 -8.62
N ALA A 82 -1.22 -9.29 -7.64
CA ALA A 82 -2.56 -8.72 -7.57
C ALA A 82 -2.88 -7.85 -8.79
N ALA A 83 -1.94 -7.02 -9.24
CA ALA A 83 -2.10 -6.20 -10.44
C ALA A 83 -2.14 -7.03 -11.74
N ALA A 84 -1.46 -8.18 -11.79
CA ALA A 84 -1.56 -9.10 -12.91
C ALA A 84 -2.93 -9.79 -12.95
N GLN A 85 -3.42 -10.25 -11.79
CA GLN A 85 -4.75 -10.85 -11.66
C GLN A 85 -5.86 -9.87 -12.01
N ALA A 86 -5.80 -8.63 -11.51
CA ALA A 86 -6.77 -7.59 -11.84
C ALA A 86 -6.83 -7.31 -13.34
N ARG A 87 -5.66 -7.19 -14.00
CA ARG A 87 -5.58 -7.01 -15.46
C ARG A 87 -6.13 -8.22 -16.24
N GLN A 88 -5.96 -9.42 -15.72
CA GLN A 88 -6.52 -10.61 -16.36
C GLN A 88 -8.05 -10.63 -16.23
N GLN A 89 -8.59 -10.34 -15.06
CA GLN A 89 -10.03 -10.24 -14.84
C GLN A 89 -10.67 -9.17 -15.74
N GLU A 90 -10.04 -8.00 -15.86
CA GLU A 90 -10.51 -6.94 -16.75
C GLU A 90 -10.57 -7.39 -18.22
N ARG A 91 -9.56 -8.12 -18.69
CA ARG A 91 -9.54 -8.70 -20.04
C ARG A 91 -10.63 -9.74 -20.25
N GLU A 92 -10.87 -10.59 -19.26
CA GLU A 92 -11.92 -11.61 -19.31
C GLU A 92 -13.31 -10.96 -19.35
N GLN A 93 -13.54 -9.93 -18.53
CA GLN A 93 -14.79 -9.15 -18.53
C GLN A 93 -15.01 -8.44 -19.87
N ALA A 94 -13.98 -7.77 -20.40
CA ALA A 94 -14.06 -7.11 -21.70
C ALA A 94 -14.33 -8.11 -22.84
N ALA A 95 -13.74 -9.31 -22.78
CA ALA A 95 -14.00 -10.36 -23.75
C ALA A 95 -15.46 -10.86 -23.68
N GLN A 96 -15.98 -11.07 -22.48
CA GLN A 96 -17.38 -11.46 -22.26
C GLN A 96 -18.36 -10.40 -22.74
N GLU A 97 -18.08 -9.12 -22.48
CA GLU A 97 -18.90 -8.00 -22.93
C GLU A 97 -18.94 -7.92 -24.47
N MET A 98 -17.77 -8.05 -25.10
CA MET A 98 -17.65 -8.08 -26.56
C MET A 98 -18.40 -9.26 -27.17
N GLU A 99 -18.36 -10.44 -26.55
CA GLU A 99 -19.12 -11.60 -27.00
C GLU A 99 -20.63 -11.39 -26.86
N ALA A 100 -21.09 -10.89 -25.71
CA ALA A 100 -22.49 -10.55 -25.49
C ALA A 100 -22.99 -9.49 -26.50
N MET A 101 -22.17 -8.49 -26.82
CA MET A 101 -22.47 -7.50 -27.85
C MET A 101 -22.60 -8.15 -29.23
N ARG A 102 -21.68 -9.05 -29.61
CA ARG A 102 -21.75 -9.79 -30.88
C ARG A 102 -23.03 -10.62 -30.99
N GLN A 103 -23.41 -11.31 -29.93
CA GLN A 103 -24.65 -12.10 -29.89
C GLN A 103 -25.89 -11.21 -30.06
N ARG A 104 -25.92 -10.05 -29.41
CA ARG A 104 -27.01 -9.07 -29.58
C ARG A 104 -27.11 -8.56 -31.02
N ILE A 105 -25.98 -8.18 -31.63
CA ILE A 105 -25.93 -7.73 -33.02
C ILE A 105 -26.43 -8.84 -33.96
N ALA A 106 -25.99 -10.08 -33.76
CA ALA A 106 -26.44 -11.22 -34.57
C ALA A 106 -27.95 -11.46 -34.43
N LEU A 107 -28.50 -11.37 -33.22
CA LEU A 107 -29.94 -11.52 -32.97
C LEU A 107 -30.76 -10.37 -33.58
N GLU A 108 -30.26 -9.14 -33.51
CA GLU A 108 -30.90 -8.00 -34.17
C GLU A 108 -30.89 -8.13 -35.70
N GLN A 109 -29.79 -8.63 -36.27
CA GLN A 109 -29.71 -8.92 -37.70
C GLN A 109 -30.72 -9.99 -38.11
N GLN A 110 -30.79 -11.11 -37.38
CA GLN A 110 -31.78 -12.16 -37.63
C GLN A 110 -33.22 -11.62 -37.55
N LYS A 111 -33.51 -10.81 -36.53
CA LYS A 111 -34.81 -10.16 -36.36
C LYS A 111 -35.13 -9.23 -37.53
N LYS A 112 -34.15 -8.44 -37.98
CA LYS A 112 -34.31 -7.54 -39.13
C LYS A 112 -34.60 -8.31 -40.41
N GLU A 113 -33.84 -9.36 -40.70
CA GLU A 113 -34.08 -10.22 -41.86
C GLU A 113 -35.47 -10.89 -41.81
N ALA A 114 -35.88 -11.39 -40.64
CA ALA A 114 -37.20 -11.97 -40.45
C ALA A 114 -38.32 -10.94 -40.67
N TRP A 115 -38.13 -9.70 -40.21
CA TRP A 115 -39.07 -8.61 -40.47
C TRP A 115 -39.20 -8.30 -41.96
N GLU A 116 -38.07 -8.21 -42.69
CA GLU A 116 -38.06 -7.97 -44.14
C GLU A 116 -38.75 -9.09 -44.94
N ARG A 117 -38.71 -10.34 -44.44
CA ARG A 117 -39.46 -11.47 -45.00
C ARG A 117 -40.95 -11.41 -44.65
N PHE A 118 -41.28 -11.04 -43.41
CA PHE A 118 -42.65 -11.02 -42.89
C PHE A 118 -43.49 -9.87 -43.47
N TYR A 119 -42.94 -8.66 -43.53
CA TYR A 119 -43.67 -7.46 -43.95
C TYR A 119 -43.08 -6.85 -45.22
N LYS A 120 -43.92 -6.78 -46.26
CA LYS A 120 -43.66 -5.99 -47.46
C LYS A 120 -44.73 -4.92 -47.57
N ALA A 121 -44.30 -3.67 -47.64
CA ALA A 121 -45.24 -2.56 -47.81
C ALA A 121 -46.02 -2.75 -49.14
N PRO A 122 -47.34 -2.51 -49.13
CA PRO A 122 -48.11 -2.47 -50.38
C PRO A 122 -47.56 -1.37 -51.29
N LYS A 123 -47.48 -1.62 -52.60
CA LYS A 123 -46.98 -0.63 -53.58
C LYS A 123 -47.71 0.72 -53.53
N SER A 124 -48.97 0.74 -53.08
CA SER A 124 -49.71 1.99 -52.88
C SER A 124 -49.08 2.89 -51.82
N CYS A 125 -48.37 2.33 -50.84
CA CYS A 125 -47.74 3.09 -49.76
C CYS A 125 -46.37 3.69 -50.13
N ASP A 126 -45.83 3.41 -51.32
CA ASP A 126 -44.56 3.98 -51.80
C ASP A 126 -44.69 5.47 -52.15
N ALA A 127 -45.88 5.91 -52.57
CA ALA A 127 -46.20 7.31 -52.86
C ALA A 127 -47.53 7.68 -52.20
N TRP A 128 -47.47 8.58 -51.21
CA TRP A 128 -48.67 9.02 -50.51
C TRP A 128 -49.56 9.82 -51.45
N ARG A 129 -50.86 9.56 -51.38
CA ARG A 129 -51.86 10.19 -52.25
C ARG A 129 -52.49 11.41 -51.56
N ASN A 130 -52.60 11.34 -50.24
CA ASN A 130 -53.09 12.38 -49.35
C ASN A 130 -52.67 12.01 -47.91
N ASP A 131 -52.87 12.93 -46.96
CA ASP A 131 -52.50 12.73 -45.55
C ASP A 131 -53.22 11.54 -44.91
N GLN A 132 -54.49 11.29 -45.30
CA GLN A 132 -55.26 10.15 -44.81
C GLN A 132 -54.61 8.81 -45.22
N HIS A 133 -54.17 8.70 -46.47
CA HIS A 133 -53.49 7.52 -47.00
C HIS A 133 -52.13 7.30 -46.31
N MET A 134 -51.41 8.38 -45.98
CA MET A 134 -50.16 8.29 -45.20
C MET A 134 -50.42 7.71 -43.80
N VAL A 135 -51.46 8.16 -43.11
CA VAL A 135 -51.87 7.64 -41.80
C VAL A 135 -52.31 6.18 -41.90
N GLU A 136 -53.08 5.80 -42.92
CA GLU A 136 -53.51 4.43 -43.16
C GLU A 136 -52.32 3.47 -43.39
N CYS A 137 -51.33 3.89 -44.19
CA CYS A 137 -50.10 3.13 -44.43
C CYS A 137 -49.25 2.99 -43.16
N GLN A 138 -49.09 4.05 -42.35
CA GLN A 138 -48.40 3.95 -41.06
C GLN A 138 -49.15 3.02 -40.09
N ASN A 139 -50.48 3.13 -40.01
CA ASN A 139 -51.29 2.27 -39.15
C ASN A 139 -51.19 0.80 -39.57
N ALA A 140 -51.16 0.51 -40.88
CA ALA A 140 -50.95 -0.83 -41.40
C ALA A 140 -49.56 -1.37 -41.00
N ALA A 141 -48.50 -0.59 -41.17
CA ALA A 141 -47.14 -0.97 -40.75
C ALA A 141 -47.07 -1.21 -39.23
N MET A 142 -47.72 -0.37 -38.42
CA MET A 142 -47.77 -0.52 -36.96
C MET A 142 -48.55 -1.77 -36.51
N ARG A 143 -49.59 -2.17 -37.24
CA ARG A 143 -50.29 -3.44 -37.00
C ARG A 143 -49.39 -4.63 -37.32
N ALA A 144 -48.77 -4.62 -38.51
CA ALA A 144 -47.84 -5.67 -38.91
C ALA A 144 -46.65 -5.80 -37.94
N LYS A 145 -46.11 -4.68 -37.45
CA LYS A 145 -45.04 -4.68 -36.46
C LYS A 145 -45.46 -5.33 -35.14
N ARG A 146 -46.66 -5.02 -34.65
CA ARG A 146 -47.19 -5.65 -33.42
C ARG A 146 -47.36 -7.16 -33.57
N GLU A 147 -47.91 -7.60 -34.70
CA GLU A 147 -48.06 -9.02 -35.00
C GLU A 147 -46.71 -9.73 -35.12
N PHE A 148 -45.75 -9.11 -35.82
CA PHE A 148 -44.39 -9.63 -35.93
C PHE A 148 -43.74 -9.80 -34.55
N GLU A 149 -43.78 -8.78 -33.70
CA GLU A 149 -43.16 -8.85 -32.36
C GLU A 149 -43.80 -9.96 -31.51
N GLN A 150 -45.11 -10.16 -31.61
CA GLN A 150 -45.80 -11.26 -30.92
C GLN A 150 -45.32 -12.63 -31.40
N ARG A 151 -45.25 -12.84 -32.72
CA ARG A 151 -44.80 -14.11 -33.31
C ARG A 151 -43.31 -14.36 -33.14
N TRP A 152 -42.49 -13.31 -33.16
CA TRP A 152 -41.07 -13.36 -32.86
C TRP A 152 -40.82 -13.76 -31.40
N ALA A 153 -41.55 -13.17 -30.45
CA ALA A 153 -41.49 -13.53 -29.04
C ALA A 153 -41.98 -14.97 -28.77
N ALA A 154 -42.95 -15.45 -29.55
CA ALA A 154 -43.41 -16.84 -29.53
C ALA A 154 -42.42 -17.82 -30.19
N GLY A 155 -41.35 -17.34 -30.82
CA GLY A 155 -40.33 -18.15 -31.52
C GLY A 155 -40.74 -18.61 -32.92
N GLU A 156 -41.95 -18.30 -33.39
CA GLU A 156 -42.51 -18.76 -34.68
C GLU A 156 -41.75 -18.22 -35.90
N LEU A 157 -41.11 -17.06 -35.77
CA LEU A 157 -40.37 -16.39 -36.85
C LEU A 157 -38.84 -16.45 -36.67
N SER A 158 -38.36 -17.15 -35.64
CA SER A 158 -36.94 -17.18 -35.24
C SER A 158 -36.10 -18.24 -35.97
N GLN A 159 -36.74 -19.25 -36.59
CA GLN A 159 -36.02 -20.30 -37.30
C GLN A 159 -35.87 -19.94 -38.78
N PRO A 160 -34.66 -20.07 -39.37
CA PRO A 160 -34.54 -20.10 -40.82
C PRO A 160 -35.29 -21.34 -41.30
N SER A 161 -36.39 -21.14 -42.02
CA SER A 161 -37.04 -22.22 -42.77
C SER A 161 -35.98 -22.87 -43.68
N ALA A 162 -35.71 -24.15 -43.44
CA ALA A 162 -34.76 -24.97 -44.19
C ALA A 162 -35.05 -24.99 -45.70
#